data_AF-A0AAJ6GFP1-F1
#
_entry.id   AF-A0AAJ6GFP1-F1
#
_cell.length_a   1.000
_cell.length_b   1.000
_cell.length_c   1.000
_cell.angle_alpha   90.00
_cell.angle_beta   90.00
_cell.angle_gamma   90.00
#
_symmetry.space_group_name_H-M   'P 1'
#
loop_
_entity.id
_entity.type
_entity.pdbx_description
1 polymer ?
#
loop_
_entity_poly.entity_id
_entity_poly.type
_entity_poly.pdbx_seq_one_letter_code
_entity_poly.pdbx_strand_id
1 'polypeptide(L)'
;MDNIENEIKEIIKETNENILNAINTFIEKNNLDYAKKIALQLINKEPNYKEGYLVLSDIFYDEEDYKSVIHILDKALEHLPKDKDILESKIEALISTYKYEEAKETIEELISLGDVNASVYGQYGVLLSIEMKYKEAIEKFKMAISLDKEDVLSMINMSIVYAAIYEYDNAIEILEKAFSISKDSNIQDKIDNIKRQKENSIFNFSKFTVINAKPDKFNLIVPENFNASVENNVLKIENDEKTISILLSYDNSNYDEKEITQILNNFKSENKNLYSIISPLYVAKRKEHNDIFGSIIFNCKTKNNNLFNAMAIVVKEEESIVLTIISTLATSNNLIFLAKEIINSLYIK
;
A
#
# COMPACT_ATOMS: atom_id res chain seq x y z
N MET A 1 32.29 -18.55 -34.79
CA MET A 1 31.44 -17.39 -35.12
C MET A 1 30.91 -17.50 -36.55
N ASP A 2 31.74 -17.83 -37.54
CA ASP A 2 31.36 -17.95 -38.97
C ASP A 2 30.19 -18.89 -39.27
N ASN A 3 29.99 -19.97 -38.49
CA ASN A 3 28.89 -20.90 -38.72
C ASN A 3 27.52 -20.29 -38.40
N ILE A 4 27.46 -19.39 -37.41
CA ILE A 4 26.18 -18.94 -36.86
C ILE A 4 25.64 -17.73 -37.62
N GLU A 5 26.51 -16.82 -38.06
CA GLU A 5 26.06 -15.76 -38.97
C GLU A 5 25.51 -16.34 -40.29
N ASN A 6 26.08 -17.46 -40.75
CA ASN A 6 25.56 -18.18 -41.90
C ASN A 6 24.21 -18.84 -41.61
N GLU A 7 24.05 -19.46 -40.43
CA GLU A 7 22.78 -20.04 -39.99
C GLU A 7 21.67 -18.98 -39.92
N ILE A 8 21.93 -17.82 -39.31
CA ILE A 8 20.98 -16.69 -39.26
C ILE A 8 20.64 -16.21 -40.68
N LYS A 9 21.64 -16.10 -41.57
CA LYS A 9 21.41 -15.70 -42.96
C LYS A 9 20.52 -16.66 -43.73
N GLU A 10 20.60 -17.97 -43.46
CA GLU A 10 19.68 -18.94 -44.06
C GLU A 10 18.29 -18.84 -43.47
N ILE A 11 18.15 -18.76 -42.14
CA ILE A 11 16.85 -18.60 -41.46
C ILE A 11 16.09 -17.40 -42.00
N ILE A 12 16.75 -16.24 -42.18
CA ILE A 12 16.08 -14.99 -42.58
C ILE A 12 15.55 -15.03 -44.03
N LYS A 13 16.01 -15.96 -44.87
CA LYS A 13 15.47 -16.16 -46.22
C LYS A 13 14.11 -16.86 -46.22
N GLU A 14 13.73 -17.50 -45.12
CA GLU A 14 12.47 -18.22 -44.98
C GLU A 14 11.26 -17.26 -44.86
N THR A 15 10.06 -17.85 -44.76
CA THR A 15 8.83 -17.11 -44.43
C THR A 15 8.89 -16.55 -43.00
N ASN A 16 8.14 -15.50 -42.72
CA ASN A 16 8.09 -14.91 -41.37
C ASN A 16 7.67 -15.91 -40.30
N GLU A 17 6.72 -16.79 -40.62
CA GLU A 17 6.28 -17.87 -39.73
C GLU A 17 7.43 -18.84 -39.40
N ASN A 18 8.22 -19.24 -40.39
CA ASN A 18 9.40 -20.08 -40.17
C ASN A 18 10.48 -19.36 -39.35
N ILE A 19 10.65 -18.05 -39.57
CA ILE A 19 11.59 -17.23 -38.78
C ILE A 19 11.12 -17.15 -37.32
N LEU A 20 9.83 -16.91 -37.06
CA LEU A 20 9.27 -16.89 -35.71
C LEU A 20 9.41 -18.26 -35.02
N ASN A 21 9.13 -19.35 -35.73
CA ASN A 21 9.34 -20.70 -35.20
C ASN A 21 10.81 -20.94 -34.82
N ALA A 22 11.75 -20.44 -35.63
CA ALA A 22 13.17 -20.51 -35.31
C ALA A 22 13.52 -19.68 -34.06
N ILE A 23 12.99 -18.45 -33.95
CA ILE A 23 13.16 -17.60 -32.76
C ILE A 23 12.66 -18.33 -31.51
N ASN A 24 11.43 -18.85 -31.54
CA ASN A 24 10.83 -19.59 -30.42
C ASN A 24 11.65 -20.83 -30.05
N THR A 25 12.17 -21.57 -31.04
CA THR A 25 13.07 -22.71 -30.81
C THR A 25 14.35 -22.30 -30.07
N PHE A 26 14.89 -21.11 -30.37
CA PHE A 26 16.06 -20.58 -29.64
C PHE A 26 15.70 -20.10 -28.24
N ILE A 27 14.51 -19.51 -28.04
CA ILE A 27 13.99 -19.14 -26.72
C ILE A 27 13.84 -20.39 -25.84
N GLU A 28 13.21 -21.45 -26.34
CA GLU A 28 13.03 -22.73 -25.63
C GLU A 28 14.36 -23.37 -25.23
N LYS A 29 15.41 -23.18 -26.05
CA LYS A 29 16.78 -23.64 -25.75
C LYS A 29 17.55 -22.68 -24.84
N ASN A 30 16.88 -21.66 -24.29
CA ASN A 30 17.45 -20.60 -23.48
C ASN A 30 18.62 -19.86 -24.16
N ASN A 31 18.54 -19.73 -25.49
CA ASN A 31 19.58 -19.13 -26.30
C ASN A 31 19.17 -17.74 -26.78
N LEU A 32 18.85 -16.87 -25.80
CA LEU A 32 18.20 -15.58 -25.99
C LEU A 32 18.99 -14.61 -26.90
N ASP A 33 20.32 -14.65 -26.85
CA ASP A 33 21.15 -13.80 -27.71
C ASP A 33 20.94 -14.07 -29.20
N TYR A 34 20.69 -15.32 -29.61
CA TYR A 34 20.41 -15.64 -31.01
C TYR A 34 18.97 -15.33 -31.36
N ALA A 35 18.02 -15.61 -30.46
CA ALA A 35 16.62 -15.23 -30.62
C ALA A 35 16.51 -13.71 -30.88
N LYS A 36 17.17 -12.87 -30.06
CA LYS A 36 17.24 -11.42 -30.25
C LYS A 36 17.86 -11.02 -31.59
N LYS A 37 18.96 -11.65 -32.00
CA LYS A 37 19.60 -11.37 -33.29
C LYS A 37 18.70 -11.69 -34.47
N ILE A 38 18.02 -12.83 -34.45
CA ILE A 38 17.10 -13.25 -35.52
C ILE A 38 15.88 -12.31 -35.54
N ALA A 39 15.31 -11.98 -34.39
CA ALA A 39 14.21 -11.03 -34.29
C ALA A 39 14.58 -9.63 -34.83
N LEU A 40 15.78 -9.12 -34.50
CA LEU A 40 16.30 -7.87 -35.09
C LEU A 40 16.45 -7.94 -36.61
N GLN A 41 16.89 -9.07 -37.16
CA GLN A 41 16.98 -9.25 -38.60
C GLN A 41 15.59 -9.33 -39.25
N LEU A 42 14.61 -9.95 -38.59
CA LEU A 42 13.21 -9.98 -39.03
C LEU A 42 12.62 -8.58 -39.10
N ILE A 43 12.80 -7.77 -38.05
CA ILE A 43 12.39 -6.36 -38.02
C ILE A 43 13.02 -5.57 -39.18
N ASN A 44 14.31 -5.76 -39.44
CA ASN A 44 15.00 -5.06 -40.53
C ASN A 44 14.52 -5.51 -41.92
N LYS A 45 14.16 -6.79 -42.08
CA LYS A 45 13.62 -7.35 -43.32
C LYS A 45 12.20 -6.83 -43.58
N GLU A 46 11.35 -6.81 -42.55
CA GLU A 46 9.94 -6.43 -42.65
C GLU A 46 9.51 -5.52 -41.48
N PRO A 47 9.76 -4.20 -41.58
CA PRO A 47 9.43 -3.25 -40.50
C PRO A 47 7.93 -3.10 -40.20
N ASN A 48 7.05 -3.57 -41.08
CA ASN A 48 5.60 -3.55 -40.87
C ASN A 48 5.08 -4.88 -40.29
N TYR A 49 5.96 -5.82 -39.95
CA TYR A 49 5.58 -7.11 -39.36
C TYR A 49 5.68 -7.05 -37.83
N LYS A 50 4.55 -6.82 -37.17
CA LYS A 50 4.49 -6.53 -35.73
C LYS A 50 5.07 -7.63 -34.86
N GLU A 51 4.89 -8.89 -35.25
CA GLU A 51 5.31 -10.06 -34.46
C GLU A 51 6.84 -10.09 -34.28
N GLY A 52 7.60 -9.51 -35.21
CA GLY A 52 9.05 -9.35 -35.05
C GLY A 52 9.42 -8.40 -33.91
N TYR A 53 8.64 -7.35 -33.70
CA TYR A 53 8.81 -6.43 -32.57
C TYR A 53 8.32 -7.05 -31.27
N LEU A 54 7.13 -7.66 -31.29
CA LEU A 54 6.53 -8.29 -30.10
C LEU A 54 7.44 -9.39 -29.53
N VAL A 55 7.93 -10.31 -30.37
CA VAL A 55 8.82 -11.38 -29.87
C VAL A 55 10.14 -10.84 -29.33
N LEU A 56 10.68 -9.75 -29.90
CA LEU A 56 11.88 -9.11 -29.37
C LEU A 56 11.61 -8.41 -28.04
N SER A 57 10.46 -7.74 -27.94
CA SER A 57 9.97 -7.11 -26.71
C SER A 57 9.74 -8.13 -25.61
N ASP A 58 9.14 -9.28 -25.90
CA ASP A 58 8.91 -10.37 -24.94
C ASP A 58 10.23 -10.88 -24.38
N ILE A 59 11.25 -11.10 -25.23
CA ILE A 59 12.58 -11.51 -24.76
C ILE A 59 13.19 -10.46 -23.82
N PHE A 60 13.08 -9.17 -24.14
CA PHE A 60 13.57 -8.11 -23.24
C PHE A 60 12.74 -7.98 -21.96
N TYR A 61 11.45 -8.27 -22.03
CA TYR A 61 10.55 -8.26 -20.88
C TYR A 61 10.93 -9.36 -19.89
N ASP A 62 11.21 -10.58 -20.39
CA ASP A 62 11.69 -11.71 -19.60
C ASP A 62 13.07 -11.45 -18.97
N GLU A 63 13.89 -10.60 -19.60
CA GLU A 63 15.17 -10.10 -19.06
C GLU A 63 14.99 -8.93 -18.08
N GLU A 64 13.75 -8.51 -17.79
CA GLU A 64 13.38 -7.33 -17.00
C GLU A 64 13.95 -6.00 -17.55
N ASP A 65 14.40 -5.98 -18.81
CA ASP A 65 14.90 -4.77 -19.49
C ASP A 65 13.74 -4.00 -20.15
N TYR A 66 12.85 -3.48 -19.30
CA TYR A 66 11.67 -2.72 -19.72
C TYR A 66 12.01 -1.45 -20.51
N LYS A 67 13.24 -0.91 -20.38
CA LYS A 67 13.69 0.24 -21.19
C LYS A 67 13.90 -0.17 -22.65
N SER A 68 14.50 -1.33 -22.87
CA SER A 68 14.62 -1.89 -24.22
C SER A 68 13.25 -2.27 -24.78
N VAL A 69 12.33 -2.81 -23.97
CA VAL A 69 10.94 -3.06 -24.38
C VAL A 69 10.30 -1.79 -24.94
N ILE A 70 10.32 -0.69 -24.16
CA ILE A 70 9.74 0.59 -24.60
C ILE A 70 10.40 1.06 -25.90
N HIS A 71 11.73 1.00 -26.01
CA HIS A 71 12.46 1.43 -27.21
C HIS A 71 12.10 0.62 -28.45
N ILE A 72 11.93 -0.70 -28.32
CA ILE A 72 11.53 -1.57 -29.43
C ILE A 72 10.08 -1.29 -29.84
N LEU A 73 9.16 -1.11 -28.88
CA LEU A 73 7.76 -0.81 -29.18
C LEU A 73 7.57 0.60 -29.73
N ASP A 74 8.36 1.59 -29.29
CA ASP A 74 8.38 2.93 -29.89
C ASP A 74 8.78 2.88 -31.36
N LYS A 75 9.82 2.11 -31.69
CA LYS A 75 10.20 1.85 -33.09
C LYS A 75 9.12 1.13 -33.87
N ALA A 76 8.41 0.20 -33.25
CA ALA A 76 7.31 -0.50 -33.90
C ALA A 76 6.19 0.50 -34.28
N LEU A 77 5.86 1.43 -33.38
CA LEU A 77 4.84 2.48 -33.60
C LEU A 77 5.23 3.51 -34.67
N GLU A 78 6.53 3.67 -34.99
CA GLU A 78 6.95 4.49 -36.15
C GLU A 78 6.47 3.89 -37.49
N HIS A 79 6.37 2.56 -37.57
CA HIS A 79 5.94 1.83 -38.76
C HIS A 79 4.47 1.42 -38.72
N LEU A 80 3.97 1.14 -37.52
CA LEU A 80 2.64 0.62 -37.24
C LEU A 80 1.91 1.58 -36.29
N PRO A 81 1.59 2.80 -36.74
CA PRO A 81 0.98 3.80 -35.88
C PRO A 81 -0.36 3.28 -35.37
N LYS A 82 -0.57 3.36 -34.06
CA LYS A 82 -1.81 2.96 -33.39
C LYS A 82 -2.11 1.46 -33.44
N ASP A 83 -1.11 0.62 -33.70
CA ASP A 83 -1.26 -0.82 -33.53
C ASP A 83 -1.52 -1.14 -32.06
N LYS A 84 -2.57 -1.91 -31.82
CA LYS A 84 -3.17 -2.05 -30.50
C LYS A 84 -2.37 -2.98 -29.61
N ASP A 85 -1.88 -4.08 -30.18
CA ASP A 85 -1.08 -5.07 -29.45
C ASP A 85 0.24 -4.40 -29.00
N ILE A 86 0.85 -3.59 -29.87
CA ILE A 86 2.06 -2.84 -29.55
C ILE A 86 1.80 -1.79 -28.45
N LEU A 87 0.70 -1.03 -28.53
CA LEU A 87 0.33 -0.06 -27.50
C LEU A 87 0.05 -0.75 -26.16
N GLU A 88 -0.63 -1.90 -26.16
CA GLU A 88 -0.92 -2.69 -24.95
C GLU A 88 0.36 -3.19 -24.28
N SER A 89 1.26 -3.84 -25.03
CA SER A 89 2.56 -4.28 -24.50
C SER A 89 3.40 -3.12 -23.97
N LYS A 90 3.24 -1.92 -24.54
CA LYS A 90 3.97 -0.73 -24.10
C LYS A 90 3.51 -0.26 -22.73
N ILE A 91 2.20 -0.31 -22.44
CA ILE A 91 1.64 0.15 -21.16
C ILE A 91 2.29 -0.59 -19.99
N GLU A 92 2.42 -1.91 -20.08
CA GLU A 92 3.01 -2.71 -19.01
C GLU A 92 4.46 -2.30 -18.73
N ALA A 93 5.28 -2.13 -19.79
CA ALA A 93 6.66 -1.68 -19.65
C ALA A 93 6.76 -0.23 -19.09
N LEU A 94 5.84 0.65 -19.47
CA LEU A 94 5.76 2.01 -18.93
C LEU A 94 5.42 1.99 -17.43
N ILE A 95 4.49 1.13 -16.99
CA ILE A 95 4.16 0.95 -15.57
C ILE A 95 5.38 0.42 -14.81
N SER A 96 6.06 -0.61 -15.31
CA SER A 96 7.25 -1.20 -14.70
C SER A 96 8.45 -0.24 -14.61
N THR A 97 8.47 0.79 -15.45
CA THR A 97 9.48 1.87 -15.42
C THR A 97 9.02 3.15 -14.73
N TYR A 98 7.89 3.11 -14.02
CA TYR A 98 7.31 4.24 -13.27
C TYR A 98 6.91 5.44 -14.14
N LYS A 99 6.74 5.24 -15.46
CA LYS A 99 6.30 6.26 -16.42
C LYS A 99 4.78 6.33 -16.48
N TYR A 100 4.16 6.64 -15.35
CA TYR A 100 2.71 6.52 -15.16
C TYR A 100 1.87 7.44 -16.05
N GLU A 101 2.33 8.67 -16.30
CA GLU A 101 1.61 9.60 -17.19
C GLU A 101 1.64 9.13 -18.65
N GLU A 102 2.81 8.70 -19.16
CA GLU A 102 2.92 8.13 -20.52
C GLU A 102 2.04 6.87 -20.65
N ALA A 103 2.00 6.02 -19.61
CA ALA A 103 1.16 4.82 -19.61
C ALA A 103 -0.33 5.17 -19.69
N LYS A 104 -0.76 6.19 -18.95
CA LYS A 104 -2.14 6.67 -18.93
C LYS A 104 -2.56 7.30 -20.26
N GLU A 105 -1.70 8.13 -20.85
CA GLU A 105 -1.92 8.68 -22.20
C GLU A 105 -2.09 7.55 -23.24
N THR A 106 -1.26 6.52 -23.15
CA THR A 106 -1.32 5.34 -24.03
C THR A 106 -2.62 4.55 -23.84
N ILE A 107 -3.07 4.35 -22.59
CA ILE A 107 -4.37 3.73 -22.27
C ILE A 107 -5.53 4.57 -22.83
N GLU A 108 -5.51 5.88 -22.64
CA GLU A 108 -6.56 6.78 -23.12
C GLU A 108 -6.62 6.80 -24.65
N GLU A 109 -5.47 6.70 -25.33
CA GLU A 109 -5.42 6.48 -26.77
C GLU A 109 -6.08 5.16 -27.17
N LEU A 110 -5.71 4.02 -26.57
CA LEU A 110 -6.33 2.72 -26.85
C LEU A 110 -7.85 2.73 -26.65
N ILE A 111 -8.31 3.34 -25.56
CA ILE A 111 -9.74 3.51 -25.27
C ILE A 111 -10.42 4.31 -26.37
N SER A 112 -9.80 5.38 -26.88
CA SER A 112 -10.34 6.20 -27.96
C SER A 112 -10.46 5.45 -29.29
N LEU A 113 -9.63 4.41 -29.51
CA LEU A 113 -9.68 3.55 -30.68
C LEU A 113 -10.81 2.49 -30.59
N GLY A 114 -11.49 2.41 -29.44
CA GLY A 114 -12.63 1.53 -29.22
C GLY A 114 -12.29 0.05 -29.05
N ASP A 115 -11.02 -0.27 -28.80
CA ASP A 115 -10.54 -1.63 -28.63
C ASP A 115 -9.87 -1.77 -27.28
N VAL A 116 -10.63 -2.24 -26.31
CA VAL A 116 -10.23 -2.31 -24.91
C VAL A 116 -10.64 -3.66 -24.37
N ASN A 117 -9.67 -4.41 -23.88
CA ASN A 117 -9.89 -5.68 -23.21
C ASN A 117 -9.90 -5.48 -21.68
N ALA A 118 -10.05 -6.58 -20.94
CA ALA A 118 -10.02 -6.54 -19.49
C ALA A 118 -8.67 -6.03 -18.94
N SER A 119 -7.56 -6.47 -19.55
CA SER A 119 -6.18 -6.10 -19.18
C SER A 119 -5.97 -4.59 -19.14
N VAL A 120 -6.35 -3.88 -20.22
CA VAL A 120 -6.19 -2.42 -20.31
C VAL A 120 -6.99 -1.68 -19.22
N TYR A 121 -8.23 -2.10 -18.94
CA TYR A 121 -9.01 -1.50 -17.85
C TYR A 121 -8.43 -1.84 -16.47
N GLY A 122 -7.90 -3.05 -16.28
CA GLY A 122 -7.21 -3.46 -15.06
C GLY A 122 -5.97 -2.60 -14.81
N GLN A 123 -5.12 -2.42 -15.82
CA GLN A 123 -3.94 -1.56 -15.76
C GLN A 123 -4.32 -0.09 -15.50
N TYR A 124 -5.41 0.41 -16.09
CA TYR A 124 -5.90 1.76 -15.78
C TYR A 124 -6.34 1.89 -14.32
N GLY A 125 -7.03 0.87 -13.79
CA GLY A 125 -7.39 0.80 -12.38
C GLY A 125 -6.17 0.85 -11.47
N VAL A 126 -5.09 0.14 -11.84
CA VAL A 126 -3.81 0.17 -11.10
C VAL A 126 -3.21 1.57 -11.09
N LEU A 127 -3.11 2.25 -12.23
CA LEU A 127 -2.59 3.63 -12.30
C LEU A 127 -3.41 4.60 -11.43
N LEU A 128 -4.74 4.53 -11.53
CA LEU A 128 -5.63 5.36 -10.72
C LEU A 128 -5.49 5.06 -9.21
N SER A 129 -5.21 3.80 -8.84
CA SER A 129 -4.96 3.43 -7.44
C SER A 129 -3.65 4.02 -6.89
N ILE A 130 -2.60 4.11 -7.71
CA ILE A 130 -1.32 4.75 -7.38
C ILE A 130 -1.54 6.26 -7.19
N GLU A 131 -2.40 6.88 -8.01
CA GLU A 131 -2.84 8.27 -7.85
C GLU A 131 -3.81 8.49 -6.66
N MET A 132 -4.12 7.46 -5.87
CA MET A 132 -5.09 7.48 -4.76
C MET A 132 -6.53 7.82 -5.18
N LYS A 133 -6.86 7.72 -6.48
CA LYS A 133 -8.21 7.90 -7.03
C LYS A 133 -9.03 6.61 -6.90
N TYR A 134 -9.21 6.16 -5.66
CA TYR A 134 -9.73 4.82 -5.36
C TYR A 134 -11.10 4.53 -5.97
N LYS A 135 -12.02 5.51 -5.97
CA LYS A 135 -13.36 5.32 -6.57
C LYS A 135 -13.28 5.09 -8.07
N GLU A 136 -12.48 5.88 -8.79
CA GLU A 136 -12.29 5.73 -10.24
C GLU A 136 -11.58 4.42 -10.56
N ALA A 137 -10.57 4.04 -9.76
CA ALA A 137 -9.88 2.76 -9.88
C ALA A 137 -10.85 1.57 -9.77
N ILE A 138 -11.73 1.57 -8.75
CA ILE A 138 -12.75 0.54 -8.57
C ILE A 138 -13.66 0.44 -9.79
N GLU A 139 -14.10 1.56 -10.36
CA GLU A 139 -14.92 1.54 -11.58
C GLU A 139 -14.18 0.93 -12.78
N LYS A 140 -12.88 1.23 -12.96
CA LYS A 140 -12.08 0.58 -14.01
C LYS A 140 -11.89 -0.91 -13.78
N PHE A 141 -11.64 -1.37 -12.56
CA PHE A 141 -11.59 -2.80 -12.27
C PHE A 141 -12.94 -3.49 -12.51
N LYS A 142 -14.07 -2.85 -12.17
CA LYS A 142 -15.41 -3.38 -12.51
C LYS A 142 -15.60 -3.49 -14.02
N MET A 143 -15.12 -2.52 -14.80
CA MET A 143 -15.15 -2.61 -16.26
C MET A 143 -14.31 -3.78 -16.76
N ALA A 144 -13.09 -3.98 -16.24
CA ALA A 144 -12.25 -5.14 -16.56
C ALA A 144 -12.97 -6.47 -16.30
N ILE A 145 -13.50 -6.64 -15.08
CA ILE A 145 -14.23 -7.84 -14.64
C ILE A 145 -15.54 -8.06 -15.44
N SER A 146 -16.13 -6.99 -15.99
CA SER A 146 -17.31 -7.10 -16.84
C SER A 146 -16.99 -7.62 -18.24
N LEU A 147 -15.79 -7.33 -18.75
CA LEU A 147 -15.29 -7.83 -20.03
C LEU A 147 -14.77 -9.26 -19.90
N ASP A 148 -14.04 -9.55 -18.83
CA ASP A 148 -13.57 -10.88 -18.48
C ASP A 148 -13.93 -11.20 -17.02
N LYS A 149 -14.92 -12.10 -16.87
CA LYS A 149 -15.39 -12.54 -15.55
C LYS A 149 -14.37 -13.41 -14.82
N GLU A 150 -13.35 -13.89 -15.51
CA GLU A 150 -12.28 -14.73 -14.97
C GLU A 150 -10.98 -13.95 -14.73
N ASP A 151 -10.99 -12.62 -14.86
CA ASP A 151 -9.84 -11.75 -14.55
C ASP A 151 -9.60 -11.67 -13.03
N VAL A 152 -8.94 -12.70 -12.51
CA VAL A 152 -8.53 -12.85 -11.12
C VAL A 152 -7.58 -11.73 -10.70
N LEU A 153 -6.74 -11.23 -11.60
CA LEU A 153 -5.77 -10.17 -11.29
C LEU A 153 -6.49 -8.85 -10.99
N SER A 154 -7.44 -8.44 -11.82
CA SER A 154 -8.28 -7.27 -11.56
C SER A 154 -9.11 -7.41 -10.29
N MET A 155 -9.61 -8.62 -9.98
CA MET A 155 -10.30 -8.88 -8.71
C MET A 155 -9.40 -8.67 -7.48
N ILE A 156 -8.16 -9.18 -7.53
CA ILE A 156 -7.17 -8.99 -6.46
C ILE A 156 -6.81 -7.51 -6.31
N ASN A 157 -6.56 -6.80 -7.41
CA ASN A 157 -6.21 -5.38 -7.37
C ASN A 157 -7.39 -4.55 -6.84
N MET A 158 -8.63 -4.85 -7.23
CA MET A 158 -9.81 -4.19 -6.69
C MET A 158 -9.98 -4.43 -5.18
N SER A 159 -9.66 -5.64 -4.68
CA SER A 159 -9.72 -5.92 -3.25
C SER A 159 -8.73 -5.10 -2.44
N ILE A 160 -7.53 -4.88 -2.99
CA ILE A 160 -6.50 -4.05 -2.36
C ILE A 160 -7.02 -2.61 -2.26
N VAL A 161 -7.66 -2.09 -3.31
CA VAL A 161 -8.26 -0.75 -3.28
C VAL A 161 -9.41 -0.66 -2.28
N TYR A 162 -10.31 -1.65 -2.22
CA TYR A 162 -11.37 -1.69 -1.21
C TYR A 162 -10.81 -1.71 0.23
N ALA A 163 -9.78 -2.52 0.49
CA ALA A 163 -9.12 -2.57 1.79
C ALA A 163 -8.45 -1.24 2.16
N ALA A 164 -7.86 -0.54 1.19
CA ALA A 164 -7.24 0.79 1.40
C ALA A 164 -8.26 1.87 1.81
N ILE A 165 -9.53 1.73 1.41
CA ILE A 165 -10.63 2.61 1.81
C ILE A 165 -11.51 2.02 2.93
N TYR A 166 -11.01 1.01 3.66
CA TYR A 166 -11.68 0.37 4.80
C TYR A 166 -12.99 -0.36 4.46
N GLU A 167 -13.26 -0.59 3.18
CA GLU A 167 -14.41 -1.35 2.67
C GLU A 167 -14.11 -2.86 2.71
N TYR A 168 -13.82 -3.37 3.92
CA TYR A 168 -13.30 -4.73 4.10
C TYR A 168 -14.26 -5.83 3.65
N ASP A 169 -15.56 -5.62 3.78
CA ASP A 169 -16.57 -6.58 3.30
C ASP A 169 -16.54 -6.73 1.79
N ASN A 170 -16.48 -5.62 1.06
CA ASN A 170 -16.35 -5.61 -0.39
C ASN A 170 -15.02 -6.23 -0.85
N ALA A 171 -13.93 -5.99 -0.11
CA ALA A 171 -12.62 -6.59 -0.37
C ALA A 171 -12.63 -8.12 -0.19
N ILE A 172 -13.29 -8.62 0.87
CA ILE A 172 -13.42 -10.06 1.12
C ILE A 172 -14.30 -10.70 0.05
N GLU A 173 -15.46 -10.11 -0.27
CA GLU A 173 -16.39 -10.66 -1.26
C GLU A 173 -15.72 -10.86 -2.62
N ILE A 174 -14.95 -9.87 -3.10
CA ILE A 174 -14.29 -9.99 -4.39
C ILE A 174 -13.14 -11.01 -4.38
N LEU A 175 -12.39 -11.13 -3.26
CA LEU A 175 -11.37 -12.16 -3.14
C LEU A 175 -11.96 -13.57 -3.05
N GLU A 176 -13.12 -13.74 -2.41
CA GLU A 176 -13.83 -15.02 -2.39
C GLU A 176 -14.28 -15.44 -3.79
N LYS A 177 -14.70 -14.49 -4.64
CA LYS A 177 -14.94 -14.74 -6.07
C LYS A 177 -13.65 -15.14 -6.79
N ALA A 178 -12.57 -14.38 -6.61
CA ALA A 178 -11.26 -14.66 -7.21
C ALA A 178 -10.75 -16.06 -6.83
N PHE A 179 -10.86 -16.42 -5.55
CA PHE A 179 -10.48 -17.73 -5.03
C PHE A 179 -11.32 -18.87 -5.62
N SER A 180 -12.62 -18.65 -5.84
CA SER A 180 -13.48 -19.67 -6.45
C SER A 180 -13.08 -20.04 -7.89
N ILE A 181 -12.44 -19.11 -8.61
CA ILE A 181 -11.98 -19.25 -9.99
C ILE A 181 -10.60 -19.91 -10.02
N SER A 182 -9.61 -19.34 -9.32
CA SER A 182 -8.22 -19.83 -9.41
C SER A 182 -7.89 -20.97 -8.45
N LYS A 183 -8.61 -21.07 -7.32
CA LYS A 183 -8.30 -21.95 -6.18
C LYS A 183 -6.87 -21.76 -5.61
N ASP A 184 -6.28 -20.58 -5.82
CA ASP A 184 -4.94 -20.25 -5.34
C ASP A 184 -4.94 -19.95 -3.82
N SER A 185 -4.14 -20.70 -3.06
CA SER A 185 -3.99 -20.52 -1.61
C SER A 185 -3.49 -19.11 -1.22
N ASN A 186 -2.73 -18.43 -2.09
CA ASN A 186 -2.26 -17.07 -1.81
C ASN A 186 -3.44 -16.07 -1.70
N ILE A 187 -4.54 -16.33 -2.40
CA ILE A 187 -5.77 -15.52 -2.30
C ILE A 187 -6.45 -15.77 -0.95
N GLN A 188 -6.46 -17.02 -0.48
CA GLN A 188 -6.95 -17.34 0.86
C GLN A 188 -6.16 -16.60 1.95
N ASP A 189 -4.83 -16.54 1.85
CA ASP A 189 -4.00 -15.78 2.79
C ASP A 189 -4.32 -14.28 2.80
N LYS A 190 -4.65 -13.70 1.63
CA LYS A 190 -5.12 -12.31 1.51
C LYS A 190 -6.48 -12.12 2.19
N ILE A 191 -7.42 -13.04 2.00
CA ILE A 191 -8.74 -13.02 2.67
C ILE A 191 -8.55 -13.02 4.19
N ASP A 192 -7.73 -13.94 4.71
CA ASP A 192 -7.51 -14.08 6.15
C ASP A 192 -6.81 -12.84 6.73
N ASN A 193 -5.90 -12.22 5.99
CA ASN A 193 -5.28 -10.96 6.37
C ASN A 193 -6.31 -9.83 6.47
N ILE A 194 -7.18 -9.68 5.46
CA ILE A 194 -8.21 -8.65 5.48
C ILE A 194 -9.24 -8.92 6.60
N LYS A 195 -9.61 -10.17 6.89
CA LYS A 195 -10.46 -10.52 8.04
C LYS A 195 -9.83 -10.08 9.36
N ARG A 196 -8.53 -10.33 9.58
CA ARG A 196 -7.80 -9.84 10.76
C ARG A 196 -7.77 -8.31 10.81
N GLN A 197 -7.54 -7.63 9.68
CA GLN A 197 -7.59 -6.16 9.62
C GLN A 197 -8.98 -5.63 9.97
N LYS A 198 -10.04 -6.26 9.44
CA LYS A 198 -11.43 -5.93 9.74
C LYS A 198 -11.72 -6.10 11.24
N GLU A 199 -11.38 -7.23 11.83
CA GLU A 199 -11.54 -7.48 13.27
C GLU A 199 -10.78 -6.45 14.13
N ASN A 200 -9.57 -6.09 13.72
CA ASN A 200 -8.79 -5.05 14.39
C ASN A 200 -9.36 -3.65 14.20
N SER A 201 -10.01 -3.37 13.06
CA SER A 201 -10.74 -2.12 12.81
C SER A 201 -12.07 -2.04 13.59
N ILE A 202 -12.64 -3.21 13.95
CA ILE A 202 -13.85 -3.37 14.77
C ILE A 202 -13.53 -3.29 16.29
N PHE A 203 -12.32 -2.91 16.69
CA PHE A 203 -12.12 -2.20 17.97
C PHE A 203 -12.75 -0.80 17.88
N ASN A 204 -14.06 -0.82 17.68
CA ASN A 204 -14.97 0.26 17.46
C ASN A 204 -15.68 0.43 18.79
N PHE A 205 -15.16 1.35 19.59
CA PHE A 205 -15.75 1.73 20.87
C PHE A 205 -17.08 2.45 20.57
N SER A 206 -18.13 1.66 20.34
CA SER A 206 -19.47 2.17 20.05
C SER A 206 -20.12 2.84 21.26
N LYS A 207 -19.55 2.61 22.45
CA LYS A 207 -19.92 3.28 23.68
C LYS A 207 -18.68 3.56 24.52
N PHE A 208 -18.65 4.78 25.02
CA PHE A 208 -17.63 5.24 25.92
C PHE A 208 -18.28 5.78 27.17
N THR A 209 -17.68 5.47 28.31
CA THR A 209 -17.98 6.11 29.58
C THR A 209 -17.05 7.30 29.74
N VAL A 210 -17.64 8.48 29.92
CA VAL A 210 -16.88 9.68 30.31
C VAL A 210 -16.68 9.64 31.81
N ILE A 211 -15.43 9.64 32.25
CA ILE A 211 -15.08 9.69 33.66
C ILE A 211 -14.51 11.08 33.96
N ASN A 212 -15.20 11.79 34.85
CA ASN A 212 -14.78 13.10 35.33
C ASN A 212 -13.68 12.91 36.38
N ALA A 213 -12.42 13.15 36.00
CA ALA A 213 -11.31 13.15 36.93
C ALA A 213 -11.26 14.50 37.68
N LYS A 214 -11.38 14.47 39.01
CA LYS A 214 -11.35 15.67 39.85
C LYS A 214 -9.95 16.02 40.39
N PRO A 215 -9.67 17.33 40.62
CA PRO A 215 -10.59 18.43 40.39
C PRO A 215 -10.26 19.16 39.07
N ASP A 216 -11.10 18.91 38.07
CA ASP A 216 -11.60 19.91 37.11
C ASP A 216 -10.81 20.19 35.82
N LYS A 217 -10.07 19.25 35.22
CA LYS A 217 -9.29 19.59 34.00
C LYS A 217 -9.31 18.68 32.77
N PHE A 218 -9.92 17.50 32.78
CA PHE A 218 -10.16 16.76 31.53
C PHE A 218 -11.23 15.67 31.65
N ASN A 219 -11.94 15.44 30.54
CA ASN A 219 -12.85 14.32 30.36
C ASN A 219 -12.06 13.12 29.83
N LEU A 220 -12.05 12.01 30.58
CA LEU A 220 -11.47 10.78 30.10
C LEU A 220 -12.56 9.93 29.44
N ILE A 221 -12.36 9.61 28.17
CA ILE A 221 -13.26 8.75 27.40
C ILE A 221 -12.71 7.33 27.45
N VAL A 222 -13.41 6.44 28.16
CA VAL A 222 -12.98 5.05 28.36
C VAL A 222 -13.98 4.10 27.73
N PRO A 223 -13.53 3.10 26.96
CA PRO A 223 -14.40 2.04 26.47
C PRO A 223 -15.19 1.36 27.60
N GLU A 224 -16.49 1.06 27.40
CA GLU A 224 -17.33 0.45 28.46
C GLU A 224 -16.79 -0.88 29.03
N ASN A 225 -15.94 -1.57 28.30
CA ASN A 225 -15.27 -2.80 28.75
C ASN A 225 -13.99 -2.56 29.56
N PHE A 226 -13.66 -1.32 29.89
CA PHE A 226 -12.56 -0.94 30.75
C PHE A 226 -13.07 -0.01 31.87
N ASN A 227 -12.70 -0.32 33.11
CA ASN A 227 -12.85 0.54 34.26
C ASN A 227 -11.67 1.51 34.33
N ALA A 228 -11.93 2.76 34.69
CA ALA A 228 -10.86 3.70 34.93
C ALA A 228 -11.07 4.47 36.22
N SER A 229 -9.97 4.69 36.94
CA SER A 229 -9.96 5.34 38.24
C SER A 229 -8.72 6.23 38.36
N VAL A 230 -8.84 7.31 39.12
CA VAL A 230 -7.72 8.21 39.41
C VAL A 230 -7.45 8.17 40.90
N GLU A 231 -6.25 7.71 41.27
CA GLU A 231 -5.76 7.69 42.64
C GLU A 231 -4.36 8.29 42.68
N ASN A 232 -4.13 9.31 43.52
CA ASN A 232 -2.80 9.92 43.73
C ASN A 232 -2.06 10.32 42.44
N ASN A 233 -2.74 11.03 41.53
CA ASN A 233 -2.23 11.40 40.21
C ASN A 233 -1.87 10.22 39.31
N VAL A 234 -2.38 9.02 39.57
CA VAL A 234 -2.24 7.87 38.68
C VAL A 234 -3.61 7.53 38.12
N LEU A 235 -3.75 7.67 36.81
CA LEU A 235 -4.88 7.14 36.06
C LEU A 235 -4.66 5.64 35.83
N LYS A 236 -5.50 4.82 36.44
CA LYS A 236 -5.58 3.38 36.18
C LYS A 236 -6.70 3.11 35.18
N ILE A 237 -6.43 2.27 34.18
CA ILE A 237 -7.40 1.77 33.20
C ILE A 237 -7.28 0.25 33.19
N GLU A 238 -8.33 -0.47 33.54
CA GLU A 238 -8.29 -1.92 33.75
C GLU A 238 -9.53 -2.64 33.23
N ASN A 239 -9.36 -3.89 32.82
CA ASN A 239 -10.44 -4.85 32.61
C ASN A 239 -10.04 -6.19 33.24
N ASP A 240 -10.90 -7.20 33.11
CA ASP A 240 -10.71 -8.52 33.73
C ASP A 240 -9.36 -9.21 33.38
N GLU A 241 -8.66 -8.76 32.33
CA GLU A 241 -7.40 -9.33 31.85
C GLU A 241 -6.20 -8.36 31.86
N LYS A 242 -6.42 -7.04 31.84
CA LYS A 242 -5.40 -6.02 31.53
C LYS A 242 -5.46 -4.84 32.50
N THR A 243 -4.31 -4.29 32.88
CA THR A 243 -4.21 -3.09 33.74
C THR A 243 -3.16 -2.15 33.15
N ILE A 244 -3.51 -0.88 32.97
CA ILE A 244 -2.66 0.20 32.47
C ILE A 244 -2.65 1.28 33.55
N SER A 245 -1.46 1.74 33.95
CA SER A 245 -1.29 2.82 34.94
C SER A 245 -0.51 3.96 34.31
N ILE A 246 -1.10 5.17 34.30
CA ILE A 246 -0.55 6.37 33.68
C ILE A 246 -0.40 7.43 34.77
N LEU A 247 0.83 7.91 35.01
CA LEU A 247 1.07 9.03 35.91
C LEU A 247 0.62 10.33 35.23
N LEU A 248 -0.35 11.00 35.82
CA LEU A 248 -0.84 12.33 35.46
C LEU A 248 0.15 13.37 36.00
N SER A 249 1.04 13.86 35.15
CA SER A 249 1.91 14.99 35.47
C SER A 249 1.21 16.30 35.12
N TYR A 250 1.22 17.26 36.05
CA TYR A 250 0.77 18.62 35.82
C TYR A 250 1.99 19.54 35.71
N ASP A 251 2.04 20.36 34.67
CA ASP A 251 2.99 21.45 34.60
C ASP A 251 2.54 22.59 35.52
N ASN A 252 3.37 22.93 36.49
CA ASN A 252 3.46 24.29 36.98
C ASN A 252 4.94 24.66 37.18
N SER A 253 5.58 24.97 36.05
CA SER A 253 6.61 26.02 35.93
C SER A 253 7.87 25.91 36.79
N ASN A 254 8.42 24.72 37.09
CA ASN A 254 9.68 24.61 37.86
C ASN A 254 10.46 23.27 37.79
N TYR A 255 10.36 22.45 36.73
CA TYR A 255 11.12 21.19 36.69
C TYR A 255 12.44 21.30 35.90
N ASP A 256 13.55 20.97 36.56
CA ASP A 256 14.88 20.76 35.98
C ASP A 256 14.95 19.38 35.32
N GLU A 257 15.66 19.26 34.20
CA GLU A 257 15.84 18.05 33.39
C GLU A 257 16.34 16.86 34.23
N LYS A 258 17.06 17.15 35.32
CA LYS A 258 17.51 16.17 36.32
C LYS A 258 16.40 15.55 37.15
N GLU A 259 15.36 16.30 37.53
CA GLU A 259 14.23 15.76 38.30
C GLU A 259 13.34 14.87 37.44
N ILE A 260 13.13 15.24 36.17
CA ILE A 260 12.41 14.40 35.19
C ILE A 260 13.17 13.07 34.98
N THR A 261 14.49 13.13 34.86
CA THR A 261 15.33 11.94 34.71
C THR A 261 15.29 11.05 35.97
N GLN A 262 15.25 11.64 37.16
CA GLN A 262 15.20 10.90 38.43
C GLN A 262 13.82 10.25 38.68
N ILE A 263 12.74 10.92 38.29
CA ILE A 263 11.38 10.38 38.33
C ILE A 263 11.24 9.19 37.35
N LEU A 264 11.77 9.30 36.14
CA LEU A 264 11.77 8.22 35.15
C LEU A 264 12.61 7.01 35.60
N ASN A 265 13.70 7.25 36.33
CA ASN A 265 14.56 6.18 36.87
C ASN A 265 13.92 5.47 38.08
N ASN A 266 13.27 6.19 39.00
CA ASN A 266 12.51 5.60 40.10
C ASN A 266 11.30 4.80 39.59
N PHE A 267 10.66 5.28 38.52
CA PHE A 267 9.57 4.58 37.86
C PHE A 267 10.01 3.25 37.21
N LYS A 268 11.18 3.21 36.57
CA LYS A 268 11.77 1.97 36.03
C LYS A 268 12.10 0.94 37.12
N SER A 269 12.50 1.38 38.31
CA SER A 269 12.78 0.47 39.42
C SER A 269 11.52 -0.11 40.09
N GLU A 270 10.38 0.58 40.00
CA GLU A 270 9.14 0.18 40.67
C GLU A 270 8.14 -0.53 39.75
N ASN A 271 8.21 -0.36 38.42
CA ASN A 271 7.24 -0.93 37.47
C ASN A 271 7.90 -1.76 36.36
N LYS A 272 7.80 -3.10 36.47
CA LYS A 272 8.41 -4.09 35.54
C LYS A 272 7.84 -4.12 34.11
N ASN A 273 6.78 -3.36 33.80
CA ASN A 273 6.00 -3.48 32.56
C ASN A 273 6.13 -2.29 31.57
N LEU A 274 6.87 -1.23 31.93
CA LEU A 274 7.21 -0.17 30.97
C LEU A 274 8.45 -0.57 30.17
N TYR A 275 8.33 -0.63 28.84
CA TYR A 275 9.41 -1.14 27.99
C TYR A 275 10.30 -0.03 27.40
N SER A 276 9.72 0.96 26.72
CA SER A 276 10.47 2.14 26.24
C SER A 276 9.56 3.32 25.89
N ILE A 277 10.11 4.53 25.97
CA ILE A 277 9.53 5.74 25.36
C ILE A 277 10.16 5.85 23.97
N ILE A 278 9.32 5.93 22.92
CA ILE A 278 9.80 5.85 21.53
C ILE A 278 10.22 7.24 21.01
N SER A 279 9.50 8.29 21.41
CA SER A 279 9.81 9.67 20.99
C SER A 279 9.29 10.67 22.03
N PRO A 280 10.07 11.70 22.42
CA PRO A 280 9.59 12.76 23.31
C PRO A 280 8.73 13.78 22.57
N LEU A 281 7.91 14.53 23.33
CA LEU A 281 6.89 15.46 22.85
C LEU A 281 7.43 16.40 21.76
N TYR A 282 6.82 16.35 20.57
CA TYR A 282 6.76 17.53 19.72
C TYR A 282 5.79 18.51 20.37
N VAL A 283 6.33 19.55 21.02
CA VAL A 283 5.55 20.62 21.63
C VAL A 283 5.42 21.75 20.62
N ALA A 284 4.22 21.97 20.11
CA ALA A 284 3.92 23.10 19.23
C ALA A 284 3.02 24.10 19.97
N LYS A 285 3.42 25.38 19.92
CA LYS A 285 2.61 26.48 20.45
C LYS A 285 1.77 27.09 19.33
N ARG A 286 0.45 26.99 19.42
CA ARG A 286 -0.45 27.67 18.47
C ARG A 286 -0.51 29.15 18.84
N LYS A 287 0.03 30.01 17.97
CA LYS A 287 0.13 31.45 18.25
C LYS A 287 -1.23 32.14 18.46
N GLU A 288 -2.29 31.65 17.83
CA GLU A 288 -3.61 32.30 17.84
C GLU A 288 -4.51 31.87 19.01
N HIS A 289 -4.28 30.68 19.60
CA HIS A 289 -5.12 30.14 20.67
C HIS A 289 -4.43 30.10 22.04
N ASN A 290 -3.14 30.45 22.11
CA ASN A 290 -2.32 30.40 23.33
C ASN A 290 -2.22 29.00 24.00
N ASP A 291 -2.64 27.95 23.30
CA ASP A 291 -2.56 26.56 23.77
C ASP A 291 -1.20 25.91 23.51
N ILE A 292 -0.89 24.91 24.34
CA ILE A 292 0.23 24.00 24.17
C ILE A 292 -0.32 22.67 23.66
N PHE A 293 0.20 22.20 22.53
CA PHE A 293 -0.12 20.91 21.93
C PHE A 293 1.09 19.97 22.03
N GLY A 294 0.89 18.73 22.52
CA GLY A 294 1.94 17.72 22.60
C GLY A 294 1.45 16.30 22.37
N SER A 295 2.30 15.45 21.77
CA SER A 295 2.02 14.02 21.62
C SER A 295 3.08 13.14 22.27
N ILE A 296 2.66 12.07 22.94
CA ILE A 296 3.57 11.07 23.53
C ILE A 296 3.31 9.72 22.88
N ILE A 297 4.36 9.07 22.36
CA ILE A 297 4.30 7.69 21.86
C ILE A 297 5.13 6.80 22.78
N PHE A 298 4.52 5.76 23.34
CA PHE A 298 5.18 4.86 24.28
C PHE A 298 4.87 3.39 23.99
N ASN A 299 5.83 2.52 24.33
CA ASN A 299 5.74 1.07 24.25
C ASN A 299 5.38 0.47 25.61
N CYS A 300 4.27 -0.25 25.65
CA CYS A 300 3.80 -0.96 26.83
C CYS A 300 3.94 -2.48 26.66
N LYS A 301 4.13 -3.20 27.77
CA LYS A 301 4.01 -4.65 27.83
C LYS A 301 2.74 -5.06 28.57
N THR A 302 2.02 -6.03 28.00
CA THR A 302 0.94 -6.73 28.68
C THR A 302 1.49 -7.71 29.73
N LYS A 303 0.63 -8.21 30.62
CA LYS A 303 0.98 -9.29 31.58
C LYS A 303 1.51 -10.56 30.89
N ASN A 304 1.12 -10.79 29.63
CA ASN A 304 1.58 -11.91 28.80
C ASN A 304 2.81 -11.57 27.94
N ASN A 305 3.55 -10.50 28.26
CA ASN A 305 4.73 -10.03 27.54
C ASN A 305 4.52 -9.52 26.10
N ASN A 306 3.28 -9.42 25.61
CA ASN A 306 2.99 -8.80 24.31
C ASN A 306 3.26 -7.30 24.36
N LEU A 307 3.95 -6.77 23.34
CA LEU A 307 4.23 -5.35 23.17
C LEU A 307 3.10 -4.66 22.40
N PHE A 308 2.74 -3.44 22.81
CA PHE A 308 1.84 -2.58 22.06
C PHE A 308 2.27 -1.11 22.15
N ASN A 309 1.90 -0.35 21.14
CA ASN A 309 2.20 1.09 21.07
C ASN A 309 0.94 1.85 21.48
N ALA A 310 1.10 2.91 22.24
CA ALA A 310 0.04 3.83 22.62
C ALA A 310 0.44 5.28 22.33
N MET A 311 -0.55 6.11 22.05
CA MET A 311 -0.37 7.55 21.81
C MET A 311 -1.28 8.36 22.72
N ALA A 312 -0.75 9.42 23.30
CA ALA A 312 -1.51 10.42 24.04
C ALA A 312 -1.34 11.79 23.39
N ILE A 313 -2.43 12.54 23.25
CA ILE A 313 -2.43 13.94 22.78
C ILE A 313 -2.87 14.82 23.96
N VAL A 314 -2.13 15.91 24.19
CA VAL A 314 -2.37 16.86 25.28
C VAL A 314 -2.55 18.25 24.70
N VAL A 315 -3.67 18.91 25.02
CA VAL A 315 -3.98 20.29 24.64
C VAL A 315 -4.31 21.10 25.89
N LYS A 316 -3.83 22.35 25.95
CA LYS A 316 -4.08 23.26 27.08
C LYS A 316 -4.99 24.43 26.68
N GLU A 317 -6.32 24.24 26.73
CA GLU A 317 -7.35 25.10 27.37
C GLU A 317 -8.79 24.62 27.06
N GLU A 318 -9.65 24.79 28.07
CA GLU A 318 -11.09 24.48 28.30
C GLU A 318 -11.78 23.17 27.81
N GLU A 319 -11.31 22.44 26.80
CA GLU A 319 -11.93 21.16 26.41
C GLU A 319 -10.88 20.14 25.94
N SER A 320 -10.46 19.24 26.83
CA SER A 320 -9.50 18.18 26.47
C SER A 320 -10.21 16.96 25.87
N ILE A 321 -9.83 16.56 24.66
CA ILE A 321 -10.16 15.25 24.07
C ILE A 321 -8.91 14.38 24.09
N VAL A 322 -9.00 13.22 24.74
CA VAL A 322 -7.98 12.17 24.71
C VAL A 322 -8.44 11.06 23.77
N LEU A 323 -7.74 10.89 22.64
CA LEU A 323 -7.98 9.76 21.74
C LEU A 323 -6.92 8.68 21.99
N THR A 324 -7.34 7.54 22.53
CA THR A 324 -6.50 6.36 22.73
C THR A 324 -6.64 5.42 21.53
N ILE A 325 -5.61 5.30 20.70
CA ILE A 325 -5.54 4.25 19.67
C ILE A 325 -4.62 3.15 20.17
N ILE A 326 -5.19 1.97 20.39
CA ILE A 326 -4.46 0.76 20.79
C ILE A 326 -4.20 -0.05 19.51
N SER A 327 -2.95 -0.42 19.22
CA SER A 327 -2.70 -1.53 18.28
C SER A 327 -1.68 -2.52 18.84
N THR A 328 -1.96 -3.80 18.65
CA THR A 328 -1.00 -4.88 18.84
C THR A 328 -0.15 -5.04 17.59
N LEU A 329 1.16 -4.85 17.71
CA LEU A 329 2.22 -5.37 16.83
C LEU A 329 1.92 -5.42 15.31
N ALA A 330 1.41 -4.33 14.74
CA ALA A 330 1.63 -4.00 13.34
C ALA A 330 1.33 -2.50 13.11
N THR A 331 2.28 -1.79 12.50
CA THR A 331 2.15 -0.44 11.93
C THR A 331 2.25 0.75 12.90
N SER A 332 3.44 0.94 13.48
CA SER A 332 3.84 2.24 14.06
C SER A 332 3.66 3.41 13.08
N ASN A 333 3.94 3.21 11.78
CA ASN A 333 3.85 4.27 10.77
C ASN A 333 2.40 4.67 10.42
N ASN A 334 1.46 3.73 10.41
CA ASN A 334 0.05 4.05 10.14
C ASN A 334 -0.62 4.74 11.32
N LEU A 335 -0.23 4.38 12.55
CA LEU A 335 -0.63 5.09 13.76
C LEU A 335 -0.08 6.52 13.79
N ILE A 336 1.19 6.70 13.39
CA ILE A 336 1.81 8.02 13.25
C ILE A 336 1.09 8.84 12.16
N PHE A 337 0.72 8.24 11.03
CA PHE A 337 0.01 8.91 9.95
C PHE A 337 -1.42 9.32 10.36
N LEU A 338 -2.20 8.39 10.91
CA LEU A 338 -3.56 8.66 11.38
C LEU A 338 -3.57 9.72 12.49
N ALA A 339 -2.60 9.67 13.40
CA ALA A 339 -2.47 10.68 14.41
C ALA A 339 -2.09 12.04 13.82
N LYS A 340 -1.18 12.10 12.84
CA LYS A 340 -0.87 13.34 12.10
C LYS A 340 -2.11 13.91 11.42
N GLU A 341 -2.94 13.08 10.79
CA GLU A 341 -4.19 13.51 10.15
C GLU A 341 -5.22 14.04 11.15
N ILE A 342 -5.43 13.35 12.27
CA ILE A 342 -6.32 13.81 13.34
C ILE A 342 -5.82 15.13 13.92
N ILE A 343 -4.52 15.26 14.15
CA ILE A 343 -3.89 16.50 14.64
C ILE A 343 -4.08 17.63 13.64
N ASN A 344 -3.80 17.39 12.36
CA ASN A 344 -4.01 18.38 11.30
C ASN A 344 -5.48 18.80 11.21
N SER A 345 -6.42 17.88 11.35
CA SER A 345 -7.86 18.17 11.34
C SER A 345 -8.31 19.02 12.55
N LEU A 346 -7.68 18.83 13.71
CA LEU A 346 -7.88 19.62 14.93
C LEU A 346 -7.11 20.96 14.93
N TYR A 347 -6.18 21.13 13.99
CA TYR A 347 -5.40 22.35 13.80
C TYR A 347 -6.11 23.34 12.86
N ILE A 348 -7.00 22.85 11.99
CA ILE A 348 -7.70 23.63 10.96
C ILE A 348 -9.12 24.03 11.40
N LYS A 349 -9.71 23.36 12.39
CA LYS A 349 -10.87 23.83 13.13
C LYS A 349 -10.43 24.65 14.33
#